data_AF-A0A2X5QZ71-F1
#
_entry.id   AF-A0A2X5QZ71-F1
#
_cell.length_a   1.000
_cell.length_b   1.000
_cell.length_c   1.000
_cell.angle_alpha   90.00
_cell.angle_beta   90.00
_cell.angle_gamma   90.00
#
_symmetry.space_group_name_H-M   'P 1'
#
loop_
_entity.id
_entity.type
_entity.pdbx_description
1 polymer ?
#
loop_
_entity_poly.entity_id
_entity_poly.type
_entity_poly.pdbx_seq_one_letter_code
_entity_poly.pdbx_strand_id
1 'polypeptide(L)' 'MPDFADYWQTLDQNALRLQIDSQSPADVERALTCHKPGITELMALLSPRLNSIWNLWQRKLCN' A
#
# COMPACT_ATOMS: atom_id res chain seq x y z
N MET A 1 28.10 8.92 -0.28
CA MET A 1 27.13 7.85 -0.49
C MET A 1 25.85 8.52 -0.92
N PRO A 2 25.22 8.12 -2.03
CA PRO A 2 23.89 8.61 -2.34
C PRO A 2 23.00 8.24 -1.15
N ASP A 3 22.32 9.23 -0.61
CA ASP A 3 21.39 8.99 0.48
C ASP A 3 20.11 8.32 -0.07
N PHE A 4 19.23 7.87 0.83
CA PHE A 4 17.98 7.27 0.41
C PHE A 4 17.13 8.22 -0.46
N ALA A 5 17.24 9.53 -0.24
CA ALA A 5 16.50 10.53 -1.01
C ALA A 5 17.04 10.66 -2.45
N ASP A 6 18.36 10.59 -2.63
CA ASP A 6 19.01 10.58 -3.94
C ASP A 6 18.57 9.36 -4.75
N TYR A 7 18.58 8.17 -4.14
CA TYR A 7 18.07 6.95 -4.78
C TYR A 7 16.57 7.08 -5.11
N TRP A 8 15.78 7.66 -4.20
CA TRP A 8 14.34 7.84 -4.41
C TRP A 8 14.00 8.73 -5.61
N GLN A 9 14.86 9.71 -5.92
CA GLN A 9 14.70 10.56 -7.12
C GLN A 9 15.03 9.84 -8.43
N THR A 10 15.83 8.78 -8.39
CA THR A 10 16.16 7.98 -9.58
C THR A 10 15.06 7.01 -9.98
N LEU A 11 14.09 6.76 -9.10
CA LEU A 11 12.98 5.86 -9.35
C LEU A 11 11.93 6.52 -10.25
N ASP A 12 11.36 5.72 -11.16
CA ASP A 12 10.22 6.16 -11.96
C ASP A 12 8.98 6.31 -11.07
N GLN A 13 8.70 7.56 -10.70
CA GLN A 13 7.58 7.90 -9.84
C GLN A 13 6.22 7.55 -10.47
N ASN A 14 6.11 7.54 -11.80
CA ASN A 14 4.88 7.16 -12.47
C ASN A 14 4.65 5.66 -12.38
N ALA A 15 5.71 4.87 -12.59
CA ALA A 15 5.65 3.42 -12.42
C ALA A 15 5.27 3.04 -10.97
N LEU A 16 5.88 3.70 -9.98
CA LEU A 16 5.55 3.50 -8.56
C LEU A 16 4.09 3.87 -8.26
N ARG A 17 3.61 5.03 -8.76
CA ARG A 17 2.19 5.42 -8.60
C ARG A 17 1.24 4.41 -9.22
N LEU A 18 1.50 4.00 -10.45
CA LEU A 18 0.72 2.97 -11.14
C LEU A 18 0.68 1.65 -10.35
N GLN A 19 1.80 1.26 -9.76
CA GLN A 19 1.91 0.04 -8.98
C GLN A 19 1.16 0.12 -7.63
N ILE A 20 1.12 1.29 -7.02
CA ILE A 20 0.34 1.57 -5.79
C ILE A 20 -1.16 1.68 -6.10
N ASP A 21 -1.52 2.34 -7.20
CA ASP A 21 -2.92 2.56 -7.61
C ASP A 21 -3.56 1.31 -8.24
N SER A 22 -2.77 0.35 -8.70
CA SER A 22 -3.26 -0.92 -9.26
C SER A 22 -3.58 -1.99 -8.21
N GLN A 23 -3.25 -1.77 -6.94
CA GLN A 23 -3.46 -2.75 -5.87
C GLN A 23 -4.94 -3.09 -5.68
N SER A 24 -5.27 -4.37 -5.61
CA SER A 24 -6.67 -4.79 -5.48
C SER A 24 -7.14 -4.69 -4.02
N PRO A 25 -8.46 -4.59 -3.78
CA PRO A 25 -9.04 -4.71 -2.45
C PRO A 25 -8.55 -5.94 -1.66
N ALA A 26 -8.40 -7.08 -2.33
CA ALA A 26 -7.94 -8.32 -1.71
C ALA A 26 -6.46 -8.25 -1.28
N ASP A 27 -5.62 -7.54 -2.04
CA ASP A 27 -4.22 -7.34 -1.69
C ASP A 27 -4.08 -6.42 -0.47
N VAL A 28 -4.95 -5.41 -0.36
CA VAL A 28 -5.02 -4.53 0.81
C VAL A 28 -5.46 -5.31 2.06
N GLU A 29 -6.49 -6.17 1.97
CA GLU A 29 -6.93 -7.01 3.10
C GLU A 29 -5.85 -8.01 3.52
N ARG A 30 -5.14 -8.61 2.55
CA ARG A 30 -4.00 -9.51 2.82
C ARG A 30 -2.86 -8.76 3.50
N ALA A 31 -2.58 -7.54 3.06
CA ALA A 31 -1.54 -6.71 3.66
C ALA A 31 -1.89 -6.28 5.09
N LEU A 32 -3.16 -5.94 5.36
CA LEU A 32 -3.66 -5.59 6.69
C LEU A 32 -3.58 -6.75 7.70
N THR A 33 -3.71 -7.98 7.22
CA THR A 33 -3.63 -9.20 8.06
C THR A 33 -2.19 -9.74 8.17
N CYS A 34 -1.24 -9.18 7.44
CA CYS A 34 0.15 -9.63 7.42
C CYS A 34 0.95 -9.02 8.59
N HIS A 35 1.52 -9.87 9.45
CA HIS A 35 2.32 -9.44 10.60
C HIS A 35 3.68 -8.83 10.21
N LYS A 36 4.23 -9.20 9.06
CA LYS A 36 5.51 -8.68 8.52
C LYS A 36 5.34 -8.38 7.03
N PRO A 37 4.86 -7.19 6.66
CA PRO A 37 4.59 -6.85 5.27
C PRO A 37 5.91 -6.77 4.47
N GLY A 38 5.92 -7.42 3.31
CA GLY A 38 6.96 -7.23 2.31
C GLY A 38 6.68 -5.99 1.45
N ILE A 39 7.44 -5.85 0.36
CA ILE A 39 7.26 -4.71 -0.57
C ILE A 39 5.85 -4.71 -1.17
N THR A 40 5.31 -5.88 -1.55
CA THR A 40 3.98 -5.98 -2.13
C THR A 40 2.89 -5.55 -1.15
N GLU A 41 2.97 -6.02 0.10
CA GLU A 41 2.02 -5.63 1.15
C GLU A 41 2.16 -4.14 1.48
N LEU A 42 3.39 -3.59 1.50
CA LEU A 42 3.62 -2.16 1.66
C LEU A 42 2.97 -1.35 0.51
N MET A 43 3.09 -1.79 -0.74
CA MET A 43 2.43 -1.13 -1.87
C MET A 43 0.91 -1.14 -1.73
N ALA A 44 0.34 -2.25 -1.26
CA ALA A 44 -1.08 -2.37 -0.97
C ALA A 44 -1.51 -1.44 0.19
N LEU A 45 -0.71 -1.33 1.25
CA LEU A 45 -0.97 -0.40 2.36
C LEU A 45 -0.85 1.07 1.94
N LEU A 46 0.02 1.39 0.99
CA LEU A 46 0.14 2.74 0.44
C LEU A 46 -0.95 3.06 -0.59
N SER A 47 -1.72 2.05 -1.02
CA SER A 47 -2.77 2.24 -2.02
C SER A 47 -3.88 3.16 -1.50
N PRO A 48 -4.41 4.08 -2.34
CA PRO A 48 -5.55 4.92 -1.94
C PRO A 48 -6.80 4.10 -1.57
N ARG A 49 -6.89 2.84 -2.00
CA ARG A 49 -7.96 1.91 -1.62
C ARG A 49 -7.91 1.51 -0.15
N LEU A 50 -6.77 1.66 0.54
CA LEU A 50 -6.67 1.35 1.97
C LEU A 50 -7.73 2.07 2.78
N ASN A 51 -7.96 3.36 2.53
CA ASN A 51 -8.95 4.13 3.27
C ASN A 51 -10.38 3.58 3.08
N SER A 52 -10.72 3.12 1.86
CA SER A 52 -12.03 2.50 1.59
C SER A 52 -12.21 1.17 2.33
N ILE A 53 -11.16 0.34 2.36
CA ILE A 53 -11.15 -0.96 3.05
C ILE A 53 -11.21 -0.77 4.56
N TRP A 54 -10.43 0.17 5.10
CA TRP A 54 -10.41 0.50 6.52
C TRP A 54 -11.81 0.92 7.01
N ASN A 55 -12.51 1.75 6.24
CA ASN A 55 -13.89 2.14 6.56
C ASN A 55 -14.86 0.95 6.54
N LEU A 56 -14.68 0.00 5.63
CA LEU A 56 -15.47 -1.25 5.62
C LEU A 56 -15.18 -2.12 6.85
N TRP A 57 -13.90 -2.22 7.24
CA TRP A 57 -13.48 -2.94 8.45
C TRP A 57 -14.01 -2.30 9.73
N GLN A 58 -13.94 -0.98 9.84
CA GLN A 58 -14.49 -0.24 10.98
C GLN A 58 -16.00 -0.48 11.12
N ARG A 59 -16.74 -0.49 10.00
CA ARG A 59 -18.18 -0.82 10.00
C ARG A 59 -18.48 -2.26 10.41
N LYS A 60 -17.61 -3.22 10.07
CA LYS A 60 -17.76 -4.63 10.49
C LYS A 60 -17.46 -4.86 11.97
N LEU A 61 -16.62 -4.04 12.60
CA LEU A 61 -16.25 -4.17 14.01
C LEU A 61 -17.21 -3.45 14.97
N CYS A 62 -17.93 -2.42 14.49
CA CYS A 62 -18.89 -1.65 15.28
C CYS A 62 -20.34 -2.14 15.18
N ASN A 63 -20.60 -3.32 14.59
CA ASN A 63 -21.91 -3.92 14.42
C ASN A 63 -21.88 -5.40 14.80
#